data_AF-A0A929P347-F1
#
_entry.id   AF-A0A929P347-F1
#
_cell.length_a   1.000
_cell.length_b   1.000
_cell.length_c   1.000
_cell.angle_alpha   90.00
_cell.angle_beta   90.00
_cell.angle_gamma   90.00
#
_symmetry.space_group_name_H-M   'P 1'
#
loop_
_entity.id
_entity.type
_entity.pdbx_description
1 polymer ?
#
loop_
_entity_poly.entity_id
_entity_poly.type
_entity_poly.pdbx_seq_one_letter_code
_entity_poly.pdbx_strand_id
1 'polypeptide(L)'
;MELCSYFCVYLEQTKSGLIVDCLAKDWTMLQTLKQLYLEMRTPVIVPCTENRGVAGLVISADLIVSFGLFSLGHSIAFSHFSGLVAAGVLLLLLHRFGIDNSTTALSAISKTKRVLSVLVYLLVQSAIRGGSIASLVNLGLSDPVALIGGILAASLIGSYSSSLLLTRYRHPSGWVGAGITLAVCIFALRLVFLGGMELIPQETYYWNYAQHLSPGYLDHPPLVAATIYTGEALFGHNAFGTRFGAFVYGFIFIYIFYRYARLQVDQSSAILASAFAMLLPYFFMGTGFLIAPDSPLSMAWVMALYFFYLALVDDEPRAWYGVGLAMGIGMLSKYTISLLAPAALLFIIIDPKARRHLLRKEPYIAVVIAILVFSPVIYWNATNDWASFA
;
A
#
# COMPACT_ATOMS: atom_id res chain seq x y z
N MET A 1 10.47 16.79 -30.51
CA MET A 1 9.29 16.06 -31.04
C MET A 1 9.79 14.94 -31.96
N GLU A 2 10.76 14.14 -31.49
CA GLU A 2 11.73 13.41 -32.33
C GLU A 2 12.03 11.97 -31.84
N LEU A 3 11.08 11.32 -31.15
CA LEU A 3 11.26 9.93 -30.70
C LEU A 3 10.47 8.90 -31.53
N CYS A 4 9.61 9.33 -32.47
CA CYS A 4 8.88 8.41 -33.37
C CYS A 4 9.69 7.98 -34.60
N SER A 5 10.74 8.71 -34.98
CA SER A 5 11.42 8.47 -36.27
C SER A 5 12.48 7.37 -36.22
N TYR A 6 12.94 6.96 -35.03
CA TYR A 6 14.01 5.97 -34.88
C TYR A 6 13.55 4.51 -34.75
N PHE A 7 12.27 4.26 -34.46
CA PHE A 7 11.76 2.88 -34.28
C PHE A 7 11.13 2.28 -35.56
N CYS A 8 10.91 3.08 -36.60
CA CYS A 8 10.33 2.60 -37.86
C CYS A 8 11.33 1.94 -38.82
N VAL A 9 12.65 2.07 -38.60
CA VAL A 9 13.66 1.60 -39.56
C VAL A 9 14.19 0.18 -39.25
N TYR A 10 13.90 -0.39 -38.07
CA TYR A 10 14.50 -1.66 -37.65
C TYR A 10 13.64 -2.92 -37.85
N LEU A 11 12.40 -2.79 -38.35
CA LEU A 11 11.45 -3.93 -38.46
C LEU A 11 11.10 -4.35 -39.90
N GLU A 12 11.81 -3.84 -40.92
CA GLU A 12 11.51 -4.15 -42.33
C GLU A 12 12.35 -5.32 -42.91
N GLN A 13 13.18 -6.02 -42.12
CA GLN A 13 14.14 -7.00 -42.67
C GLN A 13 14.00 -8.48 -42.26
N THR A 14 12.97 -8.91 -41.52
CA THR A 14 12.79 -10.36 -41.26
C THR A 14 11.43 -10.86 -41.72
N LYS A 15 11.41 -11.39 -42.96
CA LYS A 15 10.34 -12.21 -43.53
C LYS A 15 10.23 -13.54 -42.77
N SER A 16 9.17 -13.72 -41.98
CA SER A 16 8.60 -15.05 -41.67
C SER A 16 7.17 -14.89 -41.12
N GLY A 17 6.18 -14.98 -42.01
CA GLY A 17 4.76 -14.70 -41.78
C GLY A 17 3.98 -15.77 -41.01
N LEU A 18 4.50 -16.29 -39.89
CA LEU A 18 3.73 -17.16 -38.98
C LEU A 18 3.90 -16.85 -37.49
N ILE A 19 4.82 -15.94 -37.12
CA ILE A 19 5.02 -15.51 -35.72
C ILE A 19 4.27 -14.19 -35.42
N VAL A 20 3.83 -13.49 -36.47
CA VAL A 20 3.17 -12.17 -36.35
C VAL A 20 1.79 -12.29 -35.70
N ASP A 21 1.05 -13.38 -35.91
CA ASP A 21 -0.33 -13.50 -35.38
C ASP A 21 -0.39 -13.78 -33.86
N CYS A 22 0.63 -14.46 -33.30
CA CYS A 22 0.71 -14.65 -31.84
C CYS A 22 1.23 -13.40 -31.13
N LEU A 23 2.26 -12.74 -31.69
CA LEU A 23 2.79 -11.49 -31.14
C LEU A 23 1.83 -10.31 -31.32
N ALA A 24 0.99 -10.29 -32.35
CA ALA A 24 -0.06 -9.29 -32.53
C ALA A 24 -1.18 -9.44 -31.49
N LYS A 25 -1.45 -10.65 -30.99
CA LYS A 25 -2.45 -10.90 -29.94
C LYS A 25 -2.00 -10.41 -28.56
N ASP A 26 -0.71 -10.56 -28.24
CA ASP A 26 -0.13 -9.97 -27.03
C ASP A 26 0.06 -8.46 -27.15
N TRP A 27 0.41 -7.94 -28.34
CA TRP A 27 0.46 -6.50 -28.60
C TRP A 27 -0.91 -5.84 -28.49
N THR A 28 -1.96 -6.50 -29.00
CA THR A 28 -3.33 -5.99 -28.84
C THR A 28 -3.76 -6.06 -27.40
N MET A 29 -3.44 -7.10 -26.61
CA MET A 29 -3.75 -7.10 -25.17
C MET A 29 -2.99 -6.01 -24.41
N LEU A 30 -1.70 -5.82 -24.69
CA LEU A 30 -0.87 -4.82 -24.02
C LEU A 30 -1.25 -3.40 -24.46
N GLN A 31 -1.64 -3.19 -25.72
CA GLN A 31 -2.25 -1.95 -26.18
C GLN A 31 -3.65 -1.75 -25.62
N THR A 32 -4.47 -2.80 -25.49
CA THR A 32 -5.80 -2.72 -24.88
C THR A 32 -5.68 -2.45 -23.40
N LEU A 33 -4.66 -2.96 -22.70
CA LEU A 33 -4.33 -2.63 -21.32
C LEU A 33 -3.73 -1.24 -21.20
N LYS A 34 -2.89 -0.80 -22.14
CA LYS A 34 -2.41 0.59 -22.22
C LYS A 34 -3.56 1.55 -22.48
N GLN A 35 -4.52 1.15 -23.31
CA GLN A 35 -5.67 1.94 -23.73
C GLN A 35 -6.73 1.94 -22.64
N LEU A 36 -7.01 0.81 -21.97
CA LEU A 36 -7.76 0.72 -20.71
C LEU A 36 -7.07 1.52 -19.61
N TYR A 37 -5.74 1.50 -19.49
CA TYR A 37 -4.99 2.33 -18.54
C TYR A 37 -5.08 3.82 -18.89
N LEU A 38 -5.07 4.16 -20.19
CA LEU A 38 -5.24 5.52 -20.71
C LEU A 38 -6.71 6.00 -20.63
N GLU A 39 -7.70 5.10 -20.67
CA GLU A 39 -9.14 5.33 -20.58
C GLU A 39 -9.69 5.22 -19.14
N MET A 40 -8.95 4.53 -18.25
CA MET A 40 -9.07 4.59 -16.80
C MET A 40 -8.48 5.90 -16.25
N ARG A 41 -7.78 6.70 -17.07
CA ARG A 41 -7.53 8.11 -16.76
C ARG A 41 -8.89 8.82 -16.76
N THR A 42 -9.48 8.90 -15.59
CA THR A 42 -10.59 9.80 -15.31
C THR A 42 -10.25 11.18 -15.89
N PRO A 43 -11.14 11.81 -16.67
CA PRO A 43 -10.94 13.19 -17.05
C PRO A 43 -10.71 14.00 -15.79
N VAL A 44 -9.64 14.75 -15.89
CA VAL A 44 -9.10 15.74 -14.98
C VAL A 44 -10.23 16.73 -14.68
N ILE A 45 -10.85 16.61 -13.51
CA ILE A 45 -11.68 17.69 -12.97
C ILE A 45 -10.72 18.79 -12.57
N VAL A 46 -10.46 19.75 -13.46
CA VAL A 46 -9.84 20.98 -13.00
C VAL A 46 -10.78 21.53 -11.91
N PRO A 47 -10.35 21.70 -10.65
CA PRO A 47 -11.09 22.53 -9.72
C PRO A 47 -10.91 23.95 -10.23
N CYS A 48 -11.67 24.30 -11.27
CA CYS A 48 -12.00 25.67 -11.57
C CYS A 48 -12.99 26.10 -10.48
N THR A 49 -12.53 26.19 -9.24
CA THR A 49 -13.18 27.08 -8.28
C THR A 49 -12.56 28.46 -8.45
N GLU A 50 -12.72 29.04 -9.64
CA GLU A 50 -12.80 30.51 -9.72
C GLU A 50 -14.00 30.99 -8.88
N ASN A 51 -15.02 30.14 -8.67
CA ASN A 51 -16.15 30.38 -7.78
C ASN A 51 -15.88 29.97 -6.32
N ARG A 52 -15.08 30.78 -5.60
CA ARG A 52 -14.94 30.69 -4.12
C ARG A 52 -16.30 30.67 -3.39
N GLY A 53 -17.34 31.26 -3.99
CA GLY A 53 -18.71 31.30 -3.44
C GLY A 53 -19.40 29.93 -3.37
N VAL A 54 -19.19 29.03 -4.33
CA VAL A 54 -19.84 27.70 -4.35
C VAL A 54 -19.24 26.81 -3.25
N ALA A 55 -17.92 26.81 -3.10
CA ALA A 55 -17.25 26.08 -2.02
C ALA A 55 -17.68 26.59 -0.64
N GLY A 56 -17.79 27.91 -0.47
CA GLY A 56 -18.30 28.52 0.77
C GLY A 56 -19.75 28.11 1.08
N LEU A 57 -20.63 28.07 0.07
CA LEU A 57 -22.03 27.65 0.24
C LEU A 57 -22.15 26.18 0.67
N VAL A 58 -21.35 25.29 0.07
CA VAL A 58 -21.35 23.86 0.40
C VAL A 58 -20.84 23.63 1.82
N ILE A 59 -19.75 24.29 2.23
CA ILE A 59 -19.22 24.22 3.60
C ILE A 59 -20.22 24.78 4.61
N SER A 60 -20.88 25.90 4.27
CA SER A 60 -21.89 26.52 5.14
C SER A 60 -23.10 25.60 5.34
N ALA A 61 -23.59 24.96 4.27
CA ALA A 61 -24.69 24.00 4.38
C ALA A 61 -24.30 22.77 5.23
N ASP A 62 -23.08 22.26 5.08
CA ASP A 62 -22.55 21.16 5.91
C ASP A 62 -22.54 21.55 7.39
N LEU A 63 -21.97 22.72 7.71
CA LEU A 63 -21.89 23.23 9.08
C LEU A 63 -23.27 23.43 9.69
N ILE A 64 -24.21 24.02 8.95
CA ILE A 64 -25.58 24.27 9.43
C ILE A 64 -26.29 22.96 9.75
N VAL A 65 -26.24 21.98 8.84
CA VAL A 65 -26.91 20.68 9.05
C VAL A 65 -26.25 19.90 10.19
N SER A 66 -24.91 19.85 10.20
CA SER A 66 -24.16 19.11 11.20
C SER A 66 -24.32 19.69 12.59
N PHE A 67 -24.15 21.02 12.73
CA PHE A 67 -24.27 21.69 14.01
C PHE A 67 -25.74 21.75 14.47
N GLY A 68 -26.68 21.91 13.54
CA GLY A 68 -28.11 21.88 13.83
C GLY A 68 -28.55 20.53 14.41
N LEU A 69 -28.18 19.42 13.76
CA LEU A 69 -28.51 18.08 14.27
C LEU A 69 -27.82 17.78 15.60
N PHE A 70 -26.57 18.20 15.77
CA PHE A 70 -25.86 18.04 17.03
C PHE A 70 -26.53 18.84 18.16
N SER A 71 -26.95 20.08 17.88
CA SER A 71 -27.66 20.94 18.83
C SER A 71 -29.05 20.41 19.20
N LEU A 72 -29.67 19.61 18.33
CA LEU A 72 -30.91 18.88 18.59
C LEU A 72 -30.70 17.59 19.41
N GLY A 73 -29.47 17.29 19.82
CA GLY A 73 -29.13 16.14 20.68
C GLY A 73 -28.80 14.85 19.94
N HIS A 74 -28.61 14.90 18.61
CA HIS A 74 -28.14 13.72 17.86
C HIS A 74 -26.65 13.46 18.08
N SER A 75 -26.23 12.20 17.90
CA SER A 75 -24.84 11.79 18.05
C SER A 75 -23.92 12.54 17.07
N ILE A 76 -22.65 12.72 17.47
CA ILE A 76 -21.61 13.31 16.62
C ILE A 76 -21.48 12.53 15.31
N ALA A 77 -21.54 11.19 15.39
CA ALA A 77 -21.47 10.30 14.23
C ALA A 77 -22.59 10.58 13.22
N PHE A 78 -23.83 10.67 13.69
CA PHE A 78 -24.98 10.91 12.82
C PHE A 78 -24.98 12.32 12.24
N SER A 79 -24.68 13.32 13.07
CA SER A 79 -24.73 14.73 12.71
C SER A 79 -23.73 15.07 11.62
N HIS A 80 -22.49 14.60 11.74
CA HIS A 80 -21.46 14.90 10.75
C HIS A 80 -21.69 14.18 9.42
N PHE A 81 -22.16 12.93 9.45
CA PHE A 81 -22.45 12.17 8.24
C PHE A 81 -23.62 12.80 7.46
N SER A 82 -24.66 13.23 8.18
CA SER A 82 -25.83 13.88 7.59
C SER A 82 -25.47 15.22 6.93
N GLY A 83 -24.60 16.03 7.55
CA GLY A 83 -24.11 17.25 6.93
C GLY A 83 -23.28 17.01 5.67
N LEU A 84 -22.42 15.98 5.66
CA LEU A 84 -21.65 15.59 4.47
C LEU A 84 -22.57 15.20 3.30
N VAL A 85 -23.62 14.43 3.58
CA VAL A 85 -24.62 14.04 2.57
C VAL A 85 -25.38 15.26 2.04
N ALA A 86 -25.84 16.14 2.93
CA ALA A 86 -26.54 17.36 2.56
C ALA A 86 -25.67 18.28 1.67
N ALA A 87 -24.40 18.45 2.02
CA ALA A 87 -23.42 19.20 1.25
C ALA A 87 -23.19 18.58 -0.14
N GLY A 88 -23.06 17.25 -0.21
CA GLY A 88 -22.95 16.52 -1.48
C GLY A 88 -24.18 16.66 -2.38
N VAL A 89 -25.39 16.60 -1.80
CA VAL A 89 -26.65 16.83 -2.54
C VAL A 89 -26.73 18.27 -3.04
N LEU A 90 -26.40 19.26 -2.21
CA LEU A 90 -26.38 20.66 -2.61
C LEU A 90 -25.43 20.89 -3.79
N LEU A 91 -24.22 20.33 -3.74
CA LEU A 91 -23.26 20.42 -4.84
C LEU A 91 -23.81 19.84 -6.15
N LEU A 92 -24.47 18.67 -6.09
CA LEU A 92 -25.12 18.06 -7.26
C LEU A 92 -26.26 18.92 -7.82
N LEU A 93 -27.04 19.58 -6.94
CA LEU A 93 -28.11 20.49 -7.35
C LEU A 93 -27.57 21.76 -7.99
N LEU A 94 -26.59 22.42 -7.38
CA LEU A 94 -25.94 23.61 -7.92
C LEU A 94 -25.35 23.34 -9.31
N HIS A 95 -24.79 22.15 -9.51
CA HIS A 95 -24.35 21.71 -10.82
C HIS A 95 -25.51 21.50 -11.80
N ARG A 96 -26.58 20.80 -11.41
CA ARG A 96 -27.76 20.56 -12.26
C ARG A 96 -28.36 21.87 -12.79
N PHE A 97 -28.29 22.94 -12.01
CA PHE A 97 -28.79 24.26 -12.38
C PHE A 97 -27.76 25.16 -13.09
N GLY A 98 -26.56 24.64 -13.42
CA GLY A 98 -25.54 25.38 -14.17
C GLY A 98 -24.86 26.51 -13.39
N ILE A 99 -25.01 26.52 -12.06
CA ILE A 99 -24.39 27.51 -11.15
C ILE A 99 -22.92 27.14 -10.91
N ASP A 100 -22.62 25.85 -10.94
CA ASP A 100 -21.25 25.32 -10.88
C ASP A 100 -20.86 24.62 -12.20
N ASN A 101 -19.89 25.24 -12.89
CA ASN A 101 -19.30 24.74 -14.14
C ASN A 101 -18.00 23.95 -13.91
N SER A 102 -17.54 23.77 -12.66
CA SER A 102 -16.30 23.07 -12.32
C SER A 102 -16.30 21.58 -12.70
N THR A 103 -17.49 20.99 -12.85
CA THR A 103 -17.72 19.58 -13.20
C THR A 103 -17.90 19.35 -14.71
N THR A 104 -17.68 20.35 -15.57
CA THR A 104 -17.72 20.19 -17.04
C THR A 104 -16.83 19.03 -17.54
N ALA A 105 -15.80 18.66 -16.78
CA ALA A 105 -14.95 17.48 -17.00
C ALA A 105 -15.62 16.10 -16.71
N LEU A 106 -16.59 16.01 -15.78
CA LEU A 106 -17.28 14.76 -15.41
C LEU A 106 -18.35 14.32 -16.41
N SER A 107 -18.80 15.26 -17.25
CA SER A 107 -19.81 15.02 -18.29
C SER A 107 -19.32 14.02 -19.36
N ALA A 108 -18.01 13.98 -19.61
CA ALA A 108 -17.34 13.08 -20.55
C ALA A 108 -17.20 11.62 -20.06
N ILE A 109 -17.55 11.35 -18.79
CA ILE A 109 -17.44 10.01 -18.18
C ILE A 109 -18.81 9.30 -18.21
N SER A 110 -18.79 7.98 -18.42
CA SER A 110 -19.97 7.12 -18.22
C SER A 110 -20.62 7.31 -16.83
N LYS A 111 -21.95 7.18 -16.78
CA LYS A 111 -22.76 7.39 -15.58
C LYS A 111 -22.25 6.55 -14.39
N THR A 112 -21.85 5.30 -14.62
CA THR A 112 -21.34 4.39 -13.59
C THR A 112 -20.05 4.89 -12.95
N LYS A 113 -19.06 5.27 -13.77
CA LYS A 113 -17.78 5.79 -13.29
C LYS A 113 -17.98 7.12 -12.52
N ARG A 114 -18.91 7.97 -12.96
CA ARG A 114 -19.28 9.21 -12.26
C ARG A 114 -19.83 8.95 -10.85
N VAL A 115 -20.77 8.01 -10.72
CA VAL A 115 -21.34 7.61 -9.43
C VAL A 115 -20.25 7.04 -8.51
N LEU A 116 -19.40 6.15 -9.04
CA LEU A 116 -18.32 5.55 -8.27
C LEU A 116 -17.33 6.61 -7.76
N SER A 117 -16.92 7.57 -8.58
CA SER A 117 -16.03 8.66 -8.16
C SER A 117 -16.63 9.50 -7.03
N VAL A 118 -17.94 9.80 -7.08
CA VAL A 118 -18.63 10.55 -6.01
C VAL A 118 -18.69 9.73 -4.72
N LEU A 119 -18.99 8.43 -4.80
CA LEU A 119 -19.01 7.55 -3.63
C LEU A 119 -17.63 7.44 -2.97
N VAL A 120 -16.58 7.27 -3.77
CA VAL A 120 -15.19 7.24 -3.27
C VAL A 120 -14.82 8.57 -2.61
N TYR A 121 -15.17 9.70 -3.23
CA TYR A 121 -14.95 11.02 -2.65
C TYR A 121 -15.65 11.18 -1.29
N LEU A 122 -16.94 10.81 -1.20
CA LEU A 122 -17.69 10.87 0.06
C LEU A 122 -17.10 9.95 1.13
N LEU A 123 -16.62 8.75 0.76
CA LEU A 123 -15.99 7.82 1.68
C LEU A 123 -14.66 8.37 2.23
N VAL A 124 -13.82 8.92 1.37
CA VAL A 124 -12.57 9.58 1.77
C VAL A 124 -12.84 10.78 2.68
N GLN A 125 -13.83 11.62 2.32
CA GLN A 125 -14.25 12.76 3.13
C GLN A 125 -14.75 12.34 4.51
N SER A 126 -15.59 11.30 4.56
CA SER A 126 -16.10 10.73 5.80
C SER A 126 -14.96 10.25 6.70
N ALA A 127 -13.98 9.53 6.14
CA ALA A 127 -12.83 9.03 6.89
C ALA A 127 -11.94 10.14 7.45
N ILE A 128 -11.58 11.13 6.62
CA ILE A 128 -10.76 12.29 7.05
C ILE A 128 -11.48 13.06 8.16
N ARG A 129 -12.79 13.29 7.99
CA ARG A 129 -13.61 14.01 8.95
C ARG A 129 -13.73 13.27 10.27
N GLY A 130 -14.12 11.99 10.23
CA GLY A 130 -14.24 11.15 11.42
C GLY A 130 -12.93 11.05 12.21
N GLY A 131 -11.80 10.82 11.51
CA GLY A 131 -10.48 10.78 12.12
C GLY A 131 -10.06 12.12 12.75
N SER A 132 -10.35 13.23 12.08
CA SER A 132 -10.07 14.58 12.60
C SER A 132 -10.90 14.89 13.84
N ILE A 133 -12.21 14.59 13.84
CA ILE A 133 -13.09 14.78 14.99
C ILE A 133 -12.59 13.95 16.17
N ALA A 134 -12.33 12.66 15.97
CA ALA A 134 -11.86 11.77 17.03
C ALA A 134 -10.52 12.24 17.63
N SER A 135 -9.61 12.71 16.78
CA SER A 135 -8.31 13.25 17.22
C SER A 135 -8.48 14.53 18.06
N LEU A 136 -9.36 15.44 17.65
CA LEU A 136 -9.62 16.69 18.37
C LEU A 136 -10.31 16.44 19.73
N VAL A 137 -11.26 15.50 19.79
CA VAL A 137 -11.88 15.07 21.05
C VAL A 137 -10.83 14.45 21.99
N ASN A 138 -9.95 13.59 21.47
CA ASN A 138 -8.86 13.01 22.28
C ASN A 138 -7.85 14.05 22.78
N LEU A 139 -7.71 15.19 22.11
CA LEU A 139 -6.92 16.33 22.58
C LEU A 139 -7.65 17.17 23.64
N GLY A 140 -8.85 16.77 24.07
CA GLY A 140 -9.63 17.44 25.10
C GLY A 140 -10.43 18.65 24.60
N LEU A 141 -10.59 18.81 23.28
CA LEU A 141 -11.47 19.84 22.73
C LEU A 141 -12.94 19.44 22.90
N SER A 142 -13.81 20.44 23.10
CA SER A 142 -15.24 20.19 23.22
C SER A 142 -15.83 19.65 21.91
N ASP A 143 -16.83 18.78 22.01
CA ASP A 143 -17.50 18.15 20.87
C ASP A 143 -17.90 19.13 19.75
N PRO A 144 -18.45 20.33 20.02
CA PRO A 144 -18.78 21.29 18.97
C PRO A 144 -17.55 21.82 18.22
N VAL A 145 -16.45 22.06 18.95
CA VAL A 145 -15.19 22.56 18.38
C VAL A 145 -14.53 21.46 17.55
N ALA A 146 -14.53 20.22 18.06
CA ALA A 146 -14.04 19.06 17.32
C ALA A 146 -14.84 18.82 16.03
N LEU A 147 -16.17 18.96 16.08
CA LEU A 147 -17.05 18.83 14.91
C LEU A 147 -16.73 19.88 13.83
N ILE A 148 -16.61 21.16 14.21
CA ILE A 148 -16.25 22.24 13.28
C ILE A 148 -14.84 22.01 12.72
N GLY A 149 -13.87 21.69 13.59
CA GLY A 149 -12.49 21.43 13.19
C GLY A 149 -12.38 20.27 12.20
N GLY A 150 -13.13 19.19 12.42
CA GLY A 150 -13.17 18.05 11.50
C GLY A 150 -13.78 18.38 10.13
N ILE A 151 -14.84 19.20 10.09
CA ILE A 151 -15.46 19.67 8.83
C ILE A 151 -14.47 20.52 8.03
N LEU A 152 -13.81 21.46 8.70
CA LEU A 152 -12.85 22.36 8.06
C LEU A 152 -11.62 21.59 7.58
N ALA A 153 -11.09 20.67 8.39
CA ALA A 153 -9.97 19.82 8.01
C ALA A 153 -10.30 18.97 6.77
N ALA A 154 -11.47 18.31 6.76
CA ALA A 154 -11.92 17.51 5.64
C ALA A 154 -12.16 18.35 4.37
N SER A 155 -12.71 19.56 4.52
CA SER A 155 -12.93 20.49 3.41
C SER A 155 -11.63 21.03 2.81
N LEU A 156 -10.65 21.33 3.66
CA LEU A 156 -9.31 21.79 3.26
C LEU A 156 -8.51 20.68 2.57
N ILE A 157 -8.46 19.50 3.20
CA ILE A 157 -7.78 18.33 2.62
C ILE A 157 -8.50 17.88 1.35
N GLY A 158 -9.82 17.99 1.31
CA GLY A 158 -10.68 17.70 0.17
C GLY A 158 -10.45 18.57 -1.04
N SER A 159 -10.35 19.89 -0.82
CA SER A 159 -10.05 20.86 -1.88
C SER A 159 -8.61 20.70 -2.41
N TYR A 160 -7.67 20.31 -1.55
CA TYR A 160 -6.31 19.98 -1.99
C TYR A 160 -6.23 18.62 -2.70
N SER A 161 -6.93 17.60 -2.19
CA SER A 161 -6.99 16.25 -2.76
C SER A 161 -7.68 16.24 -4.13
N SER A 162 -8.76 17.00 -4.28
CA SER A 162 -9.40 17.21 -5.58
C SER A 162 -8.44 17.91 -6.55
N SER A 163 -7.64 18.89 -6.10
CA SER A 163 -6.60 19.48 -6.95
C SER A 163 -5.52 18.46 -7.36
N LEU A 164 -5.08 17.56 -6.49
CA LEU A 164 -4.05 16.54 -6.78
C LEU A 164 -4.56 15.39 -7.66
N LEU A 165 -5.75 14.86 -7.36
CA LEU A 165 -6.36 13.75 -8.09
C LEU A 165 -6.92 14.18 -9.44
N LEU A 166 -7.26 15.47 -9.57
CA LEU A 166 -8.07 15.95 -10.67
C LEU A 166 -7.42 17.07 -11.49
N THR A 167 -6.34 17.73 -11.06
CA THR A 167 -5.52 18.55 -11.98
C THR A 167 -4.35 17.76 -12.52
N ARG A 168 -4.25 17.69 -13.86
CA ARG A 168 -3.08 17.21 -14.59
C ARG A 168 -2.02 18.33 -14.56
N TYR A 169 -1.51 18.70 -13.38
CA TYR A 169 -0.30 19.51 -13.37
C TYR A 169 0.89 18.60 -13.66
N ARG A 170 1.26 18.62 -14.96
CA ARG A 170 2.44 18.00 -15.56
C ARG A 170 3.68 18.71 -15.02
N HIS A 171 4.11 18.37 -13.81
CA HIS A 171 5.52 18.52 -13.44
C HIS A 171 6.03 17.19 -12.87
N PRO A 172 6.84 16.43 -13.62
CA PRO A 172 7.42 15.17 -13.14
C PRO A 172 8.28 15.34 -11.87
N SER A 173 8.68 16.57 -11.53
CA SER A 173 9.47 16.91 -10.35
C SER A 173 8.68 16.97 -9.02
N GLY A 174 7.35 17.14 -9.06
CA GLY A 174 6.53 17.30 -7.84
C GLY A 174 6.10 15.99 -7.19
N TRP A 175 5.88 14.94 -7.99
CA TRP A 175 5.38 13.64 -7.52
C TRP A 175 6.38 12.86 -6.67
N VAL A 176 7.68 13.04 -6.97
CA VAL A 176 8.77 12.52 -6.14
C VAL A 176 8.69 13.14 -4.75
N GLY A 177 8.59 14.48 -4.69
CA GLY A 177 8.42 15.21 -3.43
C GLY A 177 7.17 14.77 -2.69
N ALA A 178 6.02 14.68 -3.36
CA ALA A 178 4.77 14.25 -2.75
C ALA A 178 4.84 12.82 -2.19
N GLY A 179 5.41 11.87 -2.94
CA GLY A 179 5.58 10.49 -2.48
C GLY A 179 6.57 10.35 -1.32
N ILE A 180 7.68 11.10 -1.34
CA ILE A 180 8.63 11.16 -0.23
C ILE A 180 7.95 11.77 1.01
N THR A 181 7.29 12.92 0.86
CA THR A 181 6.56 13.56 1.96
C THR A 181 5.51 12.63 2.55
N LEU A 182 4.75 11.91 1.70
CA LEU A 182 3.76 10.94 2.15
C LEU A 182 4.41 9.80 2.95
N ALA A 183 5.50 9.21 2.45
CA ALA A 183 6.22 8.17 3.17
C ALA A 183 6.76 8.69 4.52
N VAL A 184 7.37 9.87 4.54
CA VAL A 184 7.87 10.52 5.77
C VAL A 184 6.73 10.75 6.76
N CYS A 185 5.60 11.28 6.32
CA CYS A 185 4.42 11.48 7.16
C CYS A 185 3.91 10.15 7.76
N ILE A 186 3.87 9.08 6.96
CA ILE A 186 3.46 7.76 7.44
C ILE A 186 4.43 7.21 8.50
N PHE A 187 5.74 7.30 8.27
CA PHE A 187 6.73 6.86 9.26
C PHE A 187 6.72 7.72 10.52
N ALA A 188 6.55 9.03 10.39
CA ALA A 188 6.41 9.93 11.53
C ALA A 188 5.15 9.58 12.34
N LEU A 189 4.02 9.33 11.66
CA LEU A 189 2.78 8.90 12.29
C LEU A 189 2.98 7.59 13.06
N ARG A 190 3.64 6.59 12.45
CA ARG A 190 3.98 5.35 13.13
C ARG A 190 4.80 5.60 14.39
N LEU A 191 5.87 6.40 14.32
CA LEU A 191 6.71 6.69 15.48
C LEU A 191 5.94 7.35 16.63
N VAL A 192 5.05 8.30 16.31
CA VAL A 192 4.22 8.98 17.32
C VAL A 192 3.31 7.99 18.04
N PHE A 193 2.69 7.06 17.32
CA PHE A 193 1.72 6.12 17.88
C PHE A 193 2.33 4.79 18.37
N LEU A 194 3.59 4.48 18.03
CA LEU A 194 4.21 3.17 18.26
C LEU A 194 4.20 2.79 19.75
N GLY A 195 4.53 3.75 20.62
CA GLY A 195 4.55 3.57 22.08
C GLY A 195 3.31 4.07 22.80
N GLY A 196 2.41 4.78 22.12
CA GLY A 196 1.25 5.44 22.74
C GLY A 196 0.03 4.53 22.92
N MET A 197 -0.04 3.43 22.17
CA MET A 197 -1.15 2.49 22.23
C MET A 197 -0.78 1.23 23.00
N GLU A 198 -1.71 0.71 23.79
CA GLU A 198 -1.56 -0.58 24.47
C GLU A 198 -1.39 -1.73 23.47
N LEU A 199 -0.73 -2.80 23.92
CA LEU A 199 -0.55 -4.00 23.10
C LEU A 199 -1.87 -4.73 22.94
N ILE A 200 -2.19 -5.14 21.72
CA ILE A 200 -3.37 -5.98 21.48
C ILE A 200 -3.08 -7.42 21.94
N PRO A 201 -4.12 -8.25 22.22
CA PRO A 201 -3.91 -9.61 22.75
C PRO A 201 -2.95 -10.47 21.92
N GLN A 202 -2.97 -10.29 20.59
CA GLN A 202 -2.05 -10.99 19.69
C GLN A 202 -0.58 -10.57 19.87
N GLU A 203 -0.31 -9.28 20.08
CA GLU A 203 1.06 -8.80 20.35
C GLU A 203 1.53 -9.29 21.72
N THR A 204 0.65 -9.27 22.73
CA THR A 204 0.94 -9.78 24.06
C THR A 204 1.25 -11.29 24.06
N TYR A 205 0.59 -12.05 23.18
CA TYR A 205 0.88 -13.47 22.98
C TYR A 205 2.31 -13.70 22.47
N TYR A 206 2.75 -12.93 21.45
CA TYR A 206 4.12 -13.02 20.95
C TYR A 206 5.16 -12.40 21.89
N TRP A 207 4.76 -11.42 22.69
CA TRP A 207 5.59 -10.89 23.76
C TRP A 207 5.91 -11.97 24.80
N ASN A 208 4.95 -12.84 25.14
CA ASN A 208 5.20 -13.99 26.03
C ASN A 208 6.25 -14.97 25.45
N TYR A 209 6.30 -15.13 24.12
CA TYR A 209 7.37 -15.89 23.47
C TYR A 209 8.73 -15.22 23.62
N ALA A 210 8.78 -13.90 23.51
CA ALA A 210 10.01 -13.14 23.69
C ALA A 210 10.59 -13.28 25.12
N GLN A 211 9.74 -13.51 26.13
CA GLN A 211 10.19 -13.79 27.50
C GLN A 211 10.80 -15.20 27.66
N HIS A 212 10.50 -16.13 26.74
CA HIS A 212 10.95 -17.53 26.78
C HIS A 212 11.57 -17.92 25.43
N LEU A 213 12.67 -17.25 25.06
CA LEU A 213 13.32 -17.46 23.77
C LEU A 213 13.65 -18.94 23.51
N SER A 214 13.02 -19.46 22.46
CA SER A 214 13.20 -20.82 21.96
C SER A 214 13.49 -20.81 20.46
N PRO A 215 14.24 -21.79 19.91
CA PRO A 215 14.46 -21.92 18.46
C PRO A 215 13.18 -22.21 17.65
N GLY A 216 12.08 -22.55 18.31
CA GLY A 216 10.74 -22.69 17.72
C GLY A 216 9.64 -22.66 18.79
N TYR A 217 8.40 -22.45 18.34
CA TYR A 217 7.19 -22.51 19.17
C TYR A 217 6.13 -23.35 18.45
N LEU A 218 5.11 -23.79 19.20
CA LEU A 218 4.07 -24.70 18.70
C LEU A 218 3.43 -24.19 17.41
N ASP A 219 2.97 -22.94 17.39
CA ASP A 219 2.16 -22.38 16.32
C ASP A 219 2.94 -21.45 15.38
N HIS A 220 4.08 -20.90 15.80
CA HIS A 220 4.85 -19.93 15.01
C HIS A 220 6.39 -20.10 15.13
N PRO A 221 7.12 -19.79 14.06
CA PRO A 221 8.57 -19.63 14.06
C PRO A 221 9.12 -18.52 14.99
N PRO A 222 10.43 -18.51 15.30
CA PRO A 222 10.99 -17.72 16.39
C PRO A 222 11.27 -16.25 16.08
N LEU A 223 11.21 -15.82 14.81
CA LEU A 223 11.71 -14.49 14.42
C LEU A 223 10.94 -13.36 15.10
N VAL A 224 9.61 -13.49 15.27
CA VAL A 224 8.81 -12.48 15.97
C VAL A 224 9.26 -12.31 17.42
N ALA A 225 9.51 -13.42 18.12
CA ALA A 225 9.94 -13.42 19.51
C ALA A 225 11.35 -12.83 19.67
N ALA A 226 12.29 -13.24 18.82
CA ALA A 226 13.65 -12.69 18.80
C ALA A 226 13.67 -11.17 18.52
N THR A 227 12.74 -10.71 17.67
CA THR A 227 12.62 -9.30 17.29
C THR A 227 12.01 -8.45 18.40
N ILE A 228 11.01 -8.99 19.11
CA ILE A 228 10.46 -8.33 20.30
C ILE A 228 11.53 -8.26 21.40
N TYR A 229 12.22 -9.37 21.67
CA TYR A 229 13.29 -9.42 22.68
C TYR A 229 14.38 -8.38 22.40
N THR A 230 14.85 -8.29 21.15
CA THR A 230 15.88 -7.30 20.78
C THR A 230 15.35 -5.86 20.85
N GLY A 231 14.08 -5.63 20.51
CA GLY A 231 13.46 -4.31 20.66
C GLY A 231 13.35 -3.85 22.12
N GLU A 232 12.92 -4.74 23.03
CA GLU A 232 12.87 -4.44 24.46
C GLU A 232 14.26 -4.29 25.08
N ALA A 233 15.25 -5.06 24.62
CA ALA A 233 16.64 -4.90 25.07
C ALA A 233 17.22 -3.52 24.71
N LEU A 234 16.79 -2.92 23.60
CA LEU A 234 17.27 -1.61 23.13
C LEU A 234 16.49 -0.42 23.71
N PHE A 235 15.17 -0.56 23.88
CA PHE A 235 14.29 0.57 24.23
C PHE A 235 13.49 0.38 25.53
N GLY A 236 13.77 -0.71 26.27
CA GLY A 236 13.11 -1.07 27.52
C GLY A 236 11.80 -1.83 27.34
N HIS A 237 11.29 -2.37 28.45
CA HIS A 237 10.03 -3.11 28.51
C HIS A 237 8.83 -2.16 28.42
N ASN A 238 8.41 -1.86 27.20
CA ASN A 238 7.25 -1.02 26.89
C ASN A 238 6.72 -1.33 25.48
N ALA A 239 5.56 -0.75 25.13
CA ALA A 239 4.93 -0.96 23.82
C ALA A 239 5.82 -0.52 22.64
N PHE A 240 6.62 0.53 22.83
CA PHE A 240 7.56 1.01 21.81
C PHE A 240 8.66 -0.03 21.53
N GLY A 241 9.32 -0.55 22.57
CA GLY A 241 10.34 -1.58 22.45
C GLY A 241 9.79 -2.84 21.79
N THR A 242 8.60 -3.27 22.21
CA THR A 242 7.92 -4.44 21.62
C THR A 242 7.65 -4.28 20.12
N ARG A 243 7.21 -3.08 19.68
CA ARG A 243 6.86 -2.80 18.27
C ARG A 243 8.00 -2.27 17.41
N PHE A 244 9.17 -1.97 17.99
CA PHE A 244 10.29 -1.39 17.26
C PHE A 244 10.69 -2.24 16.04
N GLY A 245 10.67 -3.56 16.19
CA GLY A 245 10.94 -4.48 15.10
C GLY A 245 9.98 -4.36 13.92
N ALA A 246 8.67 -4.17 14.19
CA ALA A 246 7.68 -3.95 13.13
C ALA A 246 7.99 -2.67 12.34
N PHE A 247 8.39 -1.59 13.03
CA PHE A 247 8.80 -0.35 12.38
C PHE A 247 9.99 -0.58 11.42
N VAL A 248 11.00 -1.33 11.86
CA VAL A 248 12.18 -1.70 11.04
C VAL A 248 11.77 -2.54 9.83
N TYR A 249 10.90 -3.55 10.01
CA TYR A 249 10.38 -4.35 8.89
C TYR A 249 9.61 -3.50 7.89
N GLY A 250 8.77 -2.57 8.35
CA GLY A 250 8.07 -1.62 7.51
C GLY A 250 9.01 -0.74 6.69
N PHE A 251 10.15 -0.32 7.28
CA PHE A 251 11.17 0.47 6.60
C PHE A 251 11.93 -0.32 5.53
N ILE A 252 12.35 -1.54 5.86
CA ILE A 252 13.04 -2.43 4.90
C ILE A 252 12.06 -2.82 3.78
N PHE A 253 10.82 -3.14 4.12
CA PHE A 253 9.76 -3.47 3.16
C PHE A 253 9.60 -2.37 2.12
N ILE A 254 9.42 -1.10 2.51
CA ILE A 254 9.21 -0.03 1.53
C ILE A 254 10.44 0.15 0.64
N TYR A 255 11.65 0.03 1.19
CA TYR A 255 12.87 0.15 0.41
C TYR A 255 12.94 -0.92 -0.68
N ILE A 256 12.71 -2.18 -0.31
CA ILE A 256 12.74 -3.30 -1.25
C ILE A 256 11.58 -3.22 -2.23
N PHE A 257 10.38 -2.84 -1.77
CA PHE A 257 9.22 -2.61 -2.63
C PHE A 257 9.50 -1.53 -3.68
N TYR A 258 10.15 -0.43 -3.29
CA TYR A 258 10.59 0.60 -4.23
C TYR A 258 11.58 0.03 -5.25
N ARG A 259 12.59 -0.73 -4.80
CA ARG A 259 13.58 -1.36 -5.70
C ARG A 259 12.92 -2.32 -6.67
N TYR A 260 11.92 -3.09 -6.22
CA TYR A 260 11.13 -3.97 -7.08
C TYR A 260 10.26 -3.19 -8.07
N ALA A 261 9.57 -2.15 -7.61
CA ALA A 261 8.75 -1.29 -8.47
C ALA A 261 9.59 -0.60 -9.55
N ARG A 262 10.83 -0.19 -9.24
CA ARG A 262 11.78 0.40 -10.19
C ARG A 262 12.16 -0.50 -11.36
N LEU A 263 11.97 -1.81 -11.24
CA LEU A 263 12.19 -2.76 -12.35
C LEU A 263 11.05 -2.72 -13.36
N GLN A 264 9.86 -2.25 -12.94
CA GLN A 264 8.65 -2.24 -13.77
C GLN A 264 8.29 -0.85 -14.30
N VAL A 265 8.59 0.19 -13.51
CA VAL A 265 8.14 1.56 -13.78
C VAL A 265 9.24 2.59 -13.54
N ASP A 266 9.02 3.80 -14.02
CA ASP A 266 9.92 4.93 -13.80
C ASP A 266 10.04 5.31 -12.31
N GLN A 267 11.05 6.12 -11.98
CA GLN A 267 11.36 6.50 -10.61
C GLN A 267 10.19 7.17 -9.88
N SER A 268 9.51 8.11 -10.53
CA SER A 268 8.43 8.86 -9.91
C SER A 268 7.24 7.95 -9.62
N SER A 269 6.89 7.09 -10.57
CA SER A 269 5.84 6.07 -10.41
C SER A 269 6.18 5.06 -9.31
N ALA A 270 7.43 4.61 -9.21
CA ALA A 270 7.86 3.66 -8.18
C ALA A 270 7.80 4.28 -6.77
N ILE A 271 8.24 5.52 -6.59
CA ILE A 271 8.16 6.22 -5.30
C ILE A 271 6.70 6.37 -4.87
N LEU A 272 5.84 6.81 -5.79
CA LEU A 272 4.42 7.00 -5.50
C LEU A 272 3.71 5.67 -5.20
N ALA A 273 3.98 4.62 -5.98
CA ALA A 273 3.45 3.29 -5.73
C ALA A 273 3.88 2.75 -4.35
N SER A 274 5.12 2.99 -3.96
CA SER A 274 5.65 2.59 -2.65
C SER A 274 4.96 3.33 -1.50
N ALA A 275 4.75 4.65 -1.66
CA ALA A 275 4.04 5.47 -0.68
C ALA A 275 2.56 5.06 -0.57
N PHE A 276 1.90 4.74 -1.69
CA PHE A 276 0.52 4.22 -1.69
C PHE A 276 0.41 2.82 -1.11
N ALA A 277 1.39 1.95 -1.33
CA ALA A 277 1.41 0.63 -0.69
C ALA A 277 1.35 0.78 0.84
N MET A 278 2.08 1.73 1.41
CA MET A 278 2.04 2.00 2.86
C MET A 278 0.71 2.54 3.39
N LEU A 279 -0.16 3.10 2.53
CA LEU A 279 -1.49 3.55 2.95
C LEU A 279 -2.50 2.40 3.03
N LEU A 280 -2.22 1.28 2.37
CA LEU A 280 -3.10 0.12 2.46
C LEU A 280 -3.11 -0.40 3.91
N PRO A 281 -4.29 -0.64 4.52
CA PRO A 281 -4.38 -1.00 5.93
C PRO A 281 -3.48 -2.18 6.34
N TYR A 282 -3.34 -3.17 5.46
CA TYR A 282 -2.47 -4.32 5.68
C TYR A 282 -0.99 -3.92 5.83
N PHE A 283 -0.44 -3.14 4.90
CA PHE A 283 0.96 -2.73 4.96
C PHE A 283 1.19 -1.63 6.01
N PHE A 284 0.20 -0.77 6.24
CA PHE A 284 0.27 0.23 7.30
C PHE A 284 0.38 -0.45 8.67
N MET A 285 -0.61 -1.28 9.00
CA MET A 285 -0.75 -1.91 10.32
C MET A 285 0.10 -3.17 10.45
N GLY A 286 -0.11 -4.17 9.59
CA GLY A 286 0.47 -5.50 9.73
C GLY A 286 1.96 -5.58 9.43
N THR A 287 2.47 -4.77 8.49
CA THR A 287 3.89 -4.81 8.13
C THR A 287 4.76 -3.87 8.96
N GLY A 288 4.22 -2.72 9.37
CA GLY A 288 5.06 -1.62 9.88
C GLY A 288 4.63 -0.99 11.20
N PHE A 289 3.57 -1.47 11.85
CA PHE A 289 3.06 -0.89 13.09
C PHE A 289 2.86 -1.96 14.18
N LEU A 290 2.03 -2.96 13.92
CA LEU A 290 1.80 -4.08 14.82
C LEU A 290 2.91 -5.12 14.65
N ILE A 291 3.39 -5.67 15.76
CA ILE A 291 4.37 -6.76 15.70
C ILE A 291 3.66 -8.12 15.66
N ALA A 292 3.79 -8.80 14.53
CA ALA A 292 3.26 -10.13 14.32
C ALA A 292 4.15 -10.91 13.34
N PRO A 293 3.98 -12.24 13.22
CA PRO A 293 4.62 -13.06 12.18
C PRO A 293 4.36 -12.55 10.76
N ASP A 294 3.33 -11.73 10.53
CA ASP A 294 3.03 -11.15 9.23
C ASP A 294 3.97 -9.98 8.86
N SER A 295 4.61 -9.32 9.85
CA SER A 295 5.49 -8.17 9.61
C SER A 295 6.81 -8.57 8.93
N PRO A 296 7.61 -9.51 9.49
CA PRO A 296 8.80 -9.99 8.80
C PRO A 296 8.44 -10.80 7.55
N LEU A 297 7.29 -11.49 7.52
CA LEU A 297 6.82 -12.22 6.36
C LEU A 297 6.61 -11.29 5.15
N SER A 298 5.94 -10.15 5.34
CA SER A 298 5.69 -9.19 4.26
C SER A 298 6.99 -8.65 3.66
N MET A 299 7.97 -8.34 4.51
CA MET A 299 9.32 -7.94 4.09
C MET A 299 10.02 -9.05 3.32
N ALA A 300 10.03 -10.28 3.84
CA ALA A 300 10.64 -11.43 3.19
C ALA A 300 9.97 -11.75 1.85
N TRP A 301 8.66 -11.56 1.74
CA TRP A 301 7.88 -11.81 0.53
C TRP A 301 8.28 -10.87 -0.61
N VAL A 302 8.34 -9.56 -0.34
CA VAL A 302 8.76 -8.59 -1.36
C VAL A 302 10.25 -8.77 -1.72
N MET A 303 11.08 -9.16 -0.75
CA MET A 303 12.48 -9.51 -0.98
C MET A 303 12.62 -10.72 -1.90
N ALA A 304 11.83 -11.77 -1.68
CA ALA A 304 11.80 -12.94 -2.54
C ALA A 304 11.36 -12.56 -3.96
N LEU A 305 10.28 -11.78 -4.12
CA LEU A 305 9.82 -11.32 -5.44
C LEU A 305 10.87 -10.46 -6.16
N TYR A 306 11.56 -9.58 -5.44
CA TYR A 306 12.65 -8.77 -5.98
C TYR A 306 13.77 -9.64 -6.55
N PHE A 307 14.28 -10.58 -5.76
CA PHE A 307 15.36 -11.46 -6.19
C PHE A 307 14.91 -12.49 -7.24
N PHE A 308 13.67 -12.97 -7.19
CA PHE A 308 13.11 -13.81 -8.24
C PHE A 308 13.09 -13.08 -9.57
N TYR A 309 12.70 -11.80 -9.60
CA TYR A 309 12.73 -11.01 -10.83
C TYR A 309 14.14 -10.88 -11.37
N LEU A 310 15.11 -10.48 -10.54
CA LEU A 310 16.51 -10.38 -10.96
C LEU A 310 17.05 -11.72 -11.48
N ALA A 311 16.70 -12.82 -10.80
CA ALA A 311 17.17 -14.14 -11.16
C ALA A 311 16.56 -14.68 -12.46
N LEU A 312 15.25 -14.49 -12.66
CA LEU A 312 14.50 -15.13 -13.74
C LEU A 312 14.26 -14.23 -14.96
N VAL A 313 14.14 -12.92 -14.74
CA VAL A 313 13.83 -11.95 -15.80
C VAL A 313 15.09 -11.25 -16.28
N ASP A 314 15.91 -10.73 -15.36
CA ASP A 314 17.19 -10.08 -15.69
C ASP A 314 18.34 -11.09 -15.93
N ASP A 315 18.06 -12.39 -15.80
CA ASP A 315 19.02 -13.50 -15.95
C ASP A 315 20.29 -13.31 -15.09
N GLU A 316 20.13 -12.84 -13.84
CA GLU A 316 21.21 -12.71 -12.86
C GLU A 316 21.26 -13.93 -11.91
N PRO A 317 21.99 -15.01 -12.22
CA PRO A 317 21.98 -16.23 -11.41
C PRO A 317 22.36 -16.03 -9.93
N ARG A 318 23.18 -15.04 -9.59
CA ARG A 318 23.57 -14.76 -8.19
C ARG A 318 22.40 -14.28 -7.33
N ALA A 319 21.34 -13.71 -7.94
CA ALA A 319 20.15 -13.28 -7.22
C ALA A 319 19.42 -14.44 -6.53
N TRP A 320 19.62 -15.69 -6.97
CA TRP A 320 19.11 -16.88 -6.28
C TRP A 320 19.60 -16.99 -4.83
N TYR A 321 20.78 -16.49 -4.49
CA TYR A 321 21.23 -16.48 -3.10
C TYR A 321 20.36 -15.55 -2.23
N GLY A 322 19.93 -14.42 -2.82
CA GLY A 322 18.96 -13.52 -2.21
C GLY A 322 17.58 -14.16 -2.07
N VAL A 323 17.15 -14.95 -3.05
CA VAL A 323 15.92 -15.77 -2.94
C VAL A 323 16.02 -16.72 -1.75
N GLY A 324 17.11 -17.48 -1.63
CA GLY A 324 17.31 -18.42 -0.52
C GLY A 324 17.28 -17.74 0.84
N LEU A 325 17.95 -16.60 0.97
CA LEU A 325 17.92 -15.81 2.20
C LEU A 325 16.51 -15.28 2.52
N ALA A 326 15.81 -14.74 1.53
CA ALA A 326 14.45 -14.21 1.71
C ALA A 326 13.47 -15.32 2.11
N MET A 327 13.52 -16.48 1.45
CA MET A 327 12.71 -17.65 1.79
C MET A 327 13.03 -18.16 3.20
N GLY A 328 14.31 -18.24 3.56
CA GLY A 328 14.75 -18.62 4.91
C GLY A 328 14.22 -17.70 6.00
N ILE A 329 14.40 -16.38 5.84
CA ILE A 329 13.89 -15.37 6.78
C ILE A 329 12.36 -15.44 6.86
N GLY A 330 11.68 -15.62 5.73
CA GLY A 330 10.23 -15.75 5.71
C GLY A 330 9.75 -17.01 6.43
N MET A 331 10.45 -18.14 6.28
CA MET A 331 10.11 -19.37 7.01
C MET A 331 10.40 -19.25 8.51
N LEU A 332 11.41 -18.47 8.91
CA LEU A 332 11.63 -18.08 10.29
C LEU A 332 10.56 -17.12 10.83
N SER A 333 9.73 -16.54 9.96
CA SER A 333 8.60 -15.68 10.32
C SER A 333 7.30 -16.48 10.36
N LYS A 334 6.93 -17.10 9.24
CA LYS A 334 5.68 -17.84 9.04
C LYS A 334 5.85 -18.83 7.89
N TYR A 335 5.41 -20.07 8.10
CA TYR A 335 5.53 -21.15 7.12
C TYR A 335 4.82 -20.88 5.79
N THR A 336 3.88 -19.93 5.77
CA THR A 336 3.13 -19.55 4.58
C THR A 336 3.99 -18.99 3.44
N ILE A 337 5.21 -18.50 3.69
CA ILE A 337 6.10 -18.08 2.61
C ILE A 337 6.45 -19.23 1.66
N SER A 338 6.42 -20.47 2.14
CA SER A 338 6.71 -21.65 1.34
C SER A 338 5.79 -21.80 0.14
N LEU A 339 4.62 -21.13 0.12
CA LEU A 339 3.72 -21.05 -1.03
C LEU A 339 4.35 -20.34 -2.25
N LEU A 340 5.37 -19.50 -2.06
CA LEU A 340 6.12 -18.91 -3.17
C LEU A 340 6.94 -19.95 -3.94
N ALA A 341 7.43 -20.99 -3.28
CA ALA A 341 8.26 -22.02 -3.92
C ALA A 341 7.52 -22.79 -5.04
N PRO A 342 6.31 -23.36 -4.82
CA PRO A 342 5.58 -24.03 -5.90
C PRO A 342 5.10 -23.03 -6.97
N ALA A 343 4.78 -21.78 -6.62
CA ALA A 343 4.43 -20.76 -7.60
C ALA A 343 5.62 -20.41 -8.51
N ALA A 344 6.81 -20.24 -7.93
CA ALA A 344 8.05 -20.00 -8.69
C ALA A 344 8.42 -21.23 -9.54
N LEU A 345 8.30 -22.44 -9.01
CA LEU A 345 8.54 -23.67 -9.77
C LEU A 345 7.58 -23.81 -10.94
N LEU A 346 6.30 -23.53 -10.74
CA LEU A 346 5.30 -23.53 -11.81
C LEU A 346 5.66 -22.51 -12.90
N PHE A 347 6.05 -21.29 -12.51
CA PHE A 347 6.52 -20.28 -13.46
C PHE A 347 7.74 -20.76 -14.24
N ILE A 348 8.74 -21.34 -13.56
CA ILE A 348 9.94 -21.91 -14.19
C ILE A 348 9.61 -23.04 -15.15
N ILE A 349 8.62 -23.89 -14.83
CA ILE A 349 8.18 -24.97 -15.70
C ILE A 349 7.37 -24.42 -16.88
N ILE A 350 6.63 -23.33 -16.76
CA ILE A 350 5.84 -22.78 -17.85
C ILE A 350 6.73 -22.00 -18.83
N ASP A 351 7.60 -21.13 -18.35
CA ASP A 351 8.41 -20.24 -19.19
C ASP A 351 9.67 -20.93 -19.74
N PRO A 352 9.83 -21.08 -21.08
CA PRO A 352 10.98 -21.75 -21.67
C PRO A 352 12.34 -21.12 -21.34
N LYS A 353 12.39 -19.81 -21.07
CA LYS A 353 13.64 -19.14 -20.68
C LYS A 353 14.01 -19.50 -19.24
N ALA A 354 13.06 -19.38 -18.32
CA ALA A 354 13.24 -19.73 -16.92
C ALA A 354 13.61 -21.21 -16.70
N ARG A 355 13.09 -22.15 -17.51
CA ARG A 355 13.45 -23.60 -17.42
C ARG A 355 14.96 -23.86 -17.41
N ARG A 356 15.75 -23.02 -18.10
CA ARG A 356 17.21 -23.17 -18.17
C ARG A 356 17.87 -23.06 -16.81
N HIS A 357 17.24 -22.37 -15.86
CA HIS A 357 17.75 -22.27 -14.49
C HIS A 357 17.72 -23.61 -13.75
N LEU A 358 16.85 -24.55 -14.12
CA LEU A 358 16.86 -25.91 -13.54
C LEU A 358 18.15 -26.68 -13.85
N LEU A 359 18.89 -26.29 -14.88
CA LEU A 359 20.19 -26.89 -15.20
C LEU A 359 21.35 -26.19 -14.47
N ARG A 360 21.09 -25.07 -13.80
CA ARG A 360 22.10 -24.30 -13.10
C ARG A 360 22.11 -24.65 -11.60
N LYS A 361 23.23 -24.40 -10.93
CA LYS A 361 23.41 -24.76 -9.51
C LYS A 361 22.75 -23.77 -8.55
N GLU A 362 22.54 -22.52 -8.98
CA GLU A 362 22.14 -21.42 -8.11
C GLU A 362 20.76 -21.59 -7.47
N PRO A 363 19.70 -22.08 -8.15
CA PRO A 363 18.42 -22.37 -7.50
C PRO A 363 18.54 -23.43 -6.41
N TYR A 364 19.39 -24.44 -6.59
CA TYR A 364 19.62 -25.47 -5.57
C TYR A 364 20.39 -24.92 -4.37
N ILE A 365 21.37 -24.04 -4.62
CA ILE A 365 22.07 -23.32 -3.54
C ILE A 365 21.08 -22.43 -2.77
N ALA A 366 20.11 -21.81 -3.43
CA ALA A 366 19.05 -21.05 -2.77
C ALA A 366 18.25 -21.90 -1.77
N VAL A 367 17.89 -23.14 -2.17
CA VAL A 367 17.22 -24.10 -1.28
C VAL A 367 18.09 -24.44 -0.07
N VAL A 368 19.39 -24.69 -0.28
CA VAL A 368 20.33 -24.95 0.82
C VAL A 368 20.42 -23.76 1.77
N ILE A 369 20.55 -22.53 1.26
CA ILE A 369 20.59 -21.31 2.08
C ILE A 369 19.29 -21.20 2.90
N ALA A 370 18.14 -21.41 2.27
CA ALA A 370 16.85 -21.32 2.94
C ALA A 370 16.73 -22.34 4.08
N ILE A 371 17.17 -23.59 3.86
CA ILE A 371 17.20 -24.64 4.89
C ILE A 371 18.18 -24.29 6.01
N LEU A 372 19.36 -23.76 5.70
CA LEU A 372 20.34 -23.36 6.71
C LEU A 372 19.81 -22.25 7.62
N VAL A 373 19.16 -21.24 7.04
CA VAL A 373 18.52 -20.17 7.81
C VAL A 373 17.34 -20.71 8.63
N PHE A 374 16.57 -21.64 8.08
CA PHE A 374 15.43 -22.26 8.76
C PHE A 374 15.82 -23.38 9.76
N SER A 375 17.10 -23.78 9.79
CA SER A 375 17.59 -24.91 10.58
C SER A 375 17.27 -24.87 12.09
N PRO A 376 17.19 -23.70 12.77
CA PRO A 376 16.82 -23.67 14.19
C PRO A 376 15.41 -24.24 14.45
N VAL A 377 14.48 -23.98 13.54
CA VAL A 377 13.09 -24.46 13.65
C VAL A 377 13.00 -25.96 13.36
N ILE A 378 13.80 -26.45 12.41
CA ILE A 378 13.91 -27.88 12.12
C ILE A 378 14.44 -28.62 13.35
N TYR A 379 15.52 -28.10 13.96
CA TYR A 379 16.10 -28.68 15.17
C TYR A 379 15.10 -28.70 16.33
N TRP A 380 14.38 -27.59 16.54
CA TRP A 380 13.35 -27.52 17.58
C TRP A 380 12.25 -28.54 17.37
N ASN A 381 11.71 -28.65 16.15
CA ASN A 381 10.66 -29.63 15.86
C ASN A 381 11.16 -31.07 16.01
N ALA A 382 12.39 -31.37 15.56
CA ALA A 382 12.97 -32.71 15.70
C ALA A 382 13.15 -33.13 17.18
N THR A 383 13.33 -32.17 18.08
CA THR A 383 13.47 -32.41 19.54
C THR A 383 12.14 -32.33 20.30
N ASN A 384 11.05 -31.94 19.64
CA ASN A 384 9.71 -31.77 20.21
C ASN A 384 8.66 -32.52 19.39
N ASP A 385 8.99 -33.74 18.93
CA ASP A 385 8.07 -34.66 18.24
C ASP A 385 7.32 -34.07 17.02
N TRP A 386 7.94 -33.12 16.32
CA TRP A 386 7.35 -32.39 15.20
C TRP A 386 6.05 -31.67 15.55
N ALA A 387 5.92 -31.20 16.79
CA ALA A 387 4.70 -30.60 17.32
C ALA A 387 4.11 -29.45 16.48
N SER A 388 4.92 -28.69 15.73
CA SER A 388 4.38 -27.62 14.86
C SER A 388 3.77 -28.13 13.55
N PHE A 389 4.03 -29.38 13.17
CA PHE A 389 3.65 -29.95 11.88
C PHE A 389 2.76 -31.20 11.98
N ALA A 390 2.60 -31.76 13.18
CA ALA A 390 1.66 -32.83 13.49
C ALA A 390 0.23 -32.30 13.59
#